data_AF-A0A415EIQ1-F1
#
_entry.id   AF-A0A415EIQ1-F1
#
_cell.length_a   1.000
_cell.length_b   1.000
_cell.length_c   1.000
_cell.angle_alpha   90.00
_cell.angle_beta   90.00
_cell.angle_gamma   90.00
#
_symmetry.space_group_name_H-M   'P 1'
#
loop_
_entity.id
_entity.type
_entity.pdbx_description
1 polymer ?
#
loop_
_entity_poly.entity_id
_entity_poly.type
_entity_poly.pdbx_seq_one_letter_code
_entity_poly.pdbx_strand_id
1 'polypeptide(L)'
;MYRLDGYISANLAQKSTGFSEADLKLLWDALVNLFENDHSAARGNMAVQKLYVFKHDSVMGNVQAYKLFNCVQVEKKDAQKVARAFEDYAVIVDTAAWPAGVHCTEMVEQEKVKA
;
A
#
# COMPACT_ATOMS: atom_id res chain seq x y z
N MET A 1 3.36 9.89 10.12
CA MET A 1 2.94 8.91 9.10
C MET A 1 3.96 7.79 9.08
N TYR A 2 3.52 6.54 8.91
CA TYR A 2 4.39 5.38 8.73
C TYR A 2 4.16 4.81 7.33
N ARG A 3 5.21 4.24 6.74
CA ARG A 3 5.15 3.49 5.48
C ARG A 3 5.62 2.07 5.75
N LEU A 4 4.89 1.11 5.20
CA LEU A 4 5.24 -0.30 5.20
C LEU A 4 5.37 -0.76 3.75
N ASP A 5 6.48 -1.43 3.43
CA ASP A 5 6.66 -2.10 2.16
C ASP A 5 6.57 -3.61 2.40
N GLY A 6 5.71 -4.29 1.63
CA GLY A 6 5.39 -5.72 1.79
C GLY A 6 5.59 -6.51 0.51
N TYR A 7 5.74 -7.83 0.64
CA TYR A 7 6.04 -8.74 -0.47
C TYR A 7 5.28 -10.04 -0.33
N ILE A 8 4.75 -10.55 -1.44
CA ILE A 8 4.11 -11.87 -1.52
C ILE A 8 4.74 -12.63 -2.68
N SER A 9 5.34 -13.78 -2.39
CA SER A 9 5.98 -14.63 -3.41
C SER A 9 5.00 -15.68 -3.93
N ALA A 10 4.56 -15.53 -5.17
CA ALA A 10 3.72 -16.52 -5.84
C ALA A 10 4.41 -17.89 -5.94
N ASN A 11 5.73 -17.91 -6.15
CA ASN A 11 6.51 -19.15 -6.19
C ASN A 11 6.50 -19.91 -4.84
N LEU A 12 6.63 -19.21 -3.71
CA LEU A 12 6.55 -19.84 -2.39
C LEU A 12 5.12 -20.28 -2.04
N ALA A 13 4.13 -19.46 -2.42
CA ALA A 13 2.72 -19.78 -2.28
C ALA A 13 2.38 -21.14 -2.94
N GLN A 14 2.82 -21.31 -4.18
CA GLN A 14 2.59 -22.53 -4.97
C GLN A 14 3.41 -23.73 -4.49
N LYS A 15 4.68 -23.53 -4.12
CA LYS A 15 5.60 -24.64 -3.83
C LYS A 15 5.56 -25.15 -2.39
N SER A 16 5.22 -24.32 -1.41
CA SER A 16 5.52 -24.66 -0.02
C SER A 16 4.44 -24.28 0.98
N THR A 17 3.78 -23.12 0.84
CA THR A 17 2.85 -22.64 1.88
C THR A 17 1.39 -22.97 1.59
N GLY A 18 1.04 -23.21 0.33
CA GLY A 18 -0.37 -23.41 -0.08
C GLY A 18 -1.20 -22.13 -0.01
N PHE A 19 -0.57 -20.97 0.11
CA PHE A 19 -1.24 -19.66 0.17
C PHE A 19 -2.06 -19.43 -1.09
N SER A 20 -3.35 -19.22 -0.92
CA SER A 20 -4.34 -19.16 -1.99
C SER A 20 -4.77 -17.74 -2.33
N GLU A 21 -5.49 -17.57 -3.44
CA GLU A 21 -6.13 -16.30 -3.80
C GLU A 21 -7.21 -15.88 -2.76
N ALA A 22 -7.84 -16.85 -2.08
CA ALA A 22 -8.78 -16.54 -1.00
C ALA A 22 -8.06 -15.96 0.22
N ASP A 23 -6.89 -16.49 0.58
CA ASP A 23 -6.05 -15.95 1.65
C ASP A 23 -5.52 -14.56 1.28
N LEU A 24 -5.16 -14.36 0.01
CA LEU A 24 -4.73 -13.06 -0.50
C LEU A 24 -5.84 -12.01 -0.36
N LYS A 25 -7.07 -12.35 -0.73
CA LYS A 25 -8.22 -11.46 -0.55
C LYS A 25 -8.43 -11.13 0.92
N LEU A 26 -8.39 -12.13 1.80
CA LEU A 26 -8.55 -11.93 3.24
C LEU A 26 -7.44 -11.04 3.81
N LEU A 27 -6.20 -11.21 3.36
CA LEU A 27 -5.08 -10.36 3.75
C LEU A 27 -5.31 -8.90 3.35
N TRP A 28 -5.83 -8.64 2.15
CA TRP A 28 -6.17 -7.29 1.72
C TRP A 28 -7.27 -6.67 2.57
N ASP A 29 -8.35 -7.41 2.81
CA ASP A 29 -9.44 -6.95 3.66
C ASP A 29 -8.92 -6.66 5.09
N ALA A 30 -8.03 -7.51 5.63
CA ALA A 30 -7.41 -7.31 6.93
C ALA A 30 -6.48 -6.09 6.98
N LEU A 31 -5.68 -5.86 5.94
CA LEU A 31 -4.79 -4.70 5.86
C LEU A 31 -5.56 -3.38 5.72
N VAL A 32 -6.61 -3.34 4.90
CA VAL A 32 -7.47 -2.15 4.78
C VAL A 32 -8.12 -1.81 6.13
N ASN A 33 -8.57 -2.82 6.87
CA ASN A 33 -9.26 -2.64 8.15
C ASN A 33 -8.35 -2.81 9.37
N LEU A 34 -7.02 -2.71 9.20
CA LEU A 34 -6.04 -3.17 10.19
C LEU A 34 -6.22 -2.53 11.58
N PHE A 35 -6.67 -1.27 11.62
CA PHE A 35 -6.81 -0.51 12.86
C PHE A 35 -8.25 -0.35 13.34
N GLU A 36 -9.26 -0.71 12.53
CA GLU A 36 -10.68 -0.55 12.86
C GLU A 36 -11.11 -1.40 14.06
N ASN A 37 -10.43 -2.53 14.27
CA ASN A 37 -10.72 -3.43 15.40
C ASN A 37 -9.65 -3.36 16.51
N ASP A 38 -8.70 -2.43 16.41
CA ASP A 38 -7.54 -2.34 17.32
C ASP A 38 -7.50 -1.00 18.07
N HIS A 39 -8.69 -0.58 18.54
CA HIS A 39 -8.84 0.63 19.34
C HIS A 39 -8.40 0.40 20.78
N SER A 40 -7.53 1.28 21.27
CA SER A 40 -7.15 1.31 22.69
C SER A 40 -6.68 2.70 23.09
N ALA A 41 -6.70 3.00 24.39
CA ALA A 41 -6.24 4.27 24.94
C ALA A 41 -4.77 4.59 24.59
N ALA A 42 -3.94 3.57 24.35
CA ALA A 42 -2.54 3.73 23.99
C ALA A 42 -2.30 3.99 22.49
N ARG A 43 -3.23 3.59 21.62
CA ARG A 43 -3.05 3.65 20.15
C ARG A 43 -3.66 4.90 19.50
N GLY A 44 -4.62 5.54 20.18
CA GLY A 44 -5.30 6.71 19.64
C GLY A 44 -6.07 6.39 18.36
N ASN A 45 -6.13 7.35 17.43
CA ASN A 45 -6.82 7.20 16.15
C ASN A 45 -5.82 6.86 15.03
N MET A 46 -5.60 5.56 14.80
CA MET A 46 -4.78 5.04 13.70
C MET A 46 -5.71 4.58 12.57
N ALA A 47 -5.32 4.88 11.33
CA ALA A 47 -6.06 4.45 10.15
C ALA A 47 -5.08 4.16 9.00
N VAL A 48 -5.42 3.19 8.17
CA VAL A 48 -4.69 2.94 6.92
C VAL A 48 -5.13 3.96 5.89
N GLN A 49 -4.21 4.85 5.52
CA GLN A 49 -4.53 5.99 4.65
C GLN A 49 -4.51 5.64 3.17
N LYS A 50 -3.57 4.78 2.76
CA LYS A 50 -3.34 4.33 1.38
C LYS A 50 -2.78 2.91 1.39
N LEU A 51 -3.19 2.08 0.43
CA LEU A 51 -2.61 0.77 0.17
C LEU A 51 -2.45 0.60 -1.34
N TYR A 52 -1.21 0.54 -1.82
CA TYR A 52 -0.88 0.29 -3.22
C TYR A 52 -0.37 -1.14 -3.38
N VAL A 53 -1.02 -1.90 -4.27
CA VAL A 53 -0.64 -3.28 -4.58
C VAL A 53 -0.07 -3.35 -5.97
N PHE A 54 1.19 -3.79 -6.07
CA PHE A 54 1.84 -4.06 -7.35
C PHE A 54 1.77 -5.56 -7.66
N LYS A 55 1.07 -5.93 -8.73
CA LYS A 55 0.94 -7.29 -9.23
C LYS A 55 1.81 -7.47 -10.46
N HIS A 56 2.66 -8.47 -10.44
CA HIS A 56 3.46 -8.90 -11.58
C HIS A 56 2.72 -9.96 -12.40
N ASP A 57 2.92 -9.97 -13.72
CA ASP A 57 2.39 -11.02 -14.61
C ASP A 57 3.15 -12.35 -14.47
N SER A 58 4.43 -12.28 -14.12
CA SER A 58 5.29 -13.44 -13.91
C SER A 58 5.32 -13.88 -12.45
N VAL A 59 5.28 -15.19 -12.21
CA VAL A 59 5.42 -15.82 -10.89
C VAL A 59 6.75 -15.47 -10.20
N MET A 60 7.80 -15.20 -10.98
CA MET A 60 9.12 -14.80 -10.48
C MET A 60 9.31 -13.27 -10.41
N GLY A 61 8.29 -12.50 -10.81
CA GLY A 61 8.35 -11.05 -10.93
C GLY A 61 8.89 -10.57 -12.28
N ASN A 62 8.45 -9.38 -12.68
CA ASN A 62 8.87 -8.70 -13.91
C ASN A 62 9.91 -7.60 -13.65
N VAL A 63 9.95 -7.09 -12.42
CA VAL A 63 10.72 -5.88 -12.04
C VAL A 63 11.22 -6.04 -10.61
N GLN A 64 12.37 -5.42 -10.31
CA GLN A 64 12.86 -5.32 -8.94
C GLN A 64 11.92 -4.44 -8.10
N ALA A 65 11.53 -4.95 -6.94
CA ALA A 65 10.53 -4.32 -6.07
C ALA A 65 10.91 -2.88 -5.63
N TYR A 66 12.20 -2.60 -5.39
CA TYR A 66 12.64 -1.24 -5.01
C TYR A 66 12.25 -0.18 -6.06
N LYS A 67 12.19 -0.55 -7.35
CA LYS A 67 11.77 0.37 -8.41
C LYS A 67 10.29 0.71 -8.27
N LEU A 68 9.46 -0.28 -7.94
CA LEU A 68 8.03 -0.11 -7.71
C LEU A 68 7.77 0.75 -6.47
N PHE A 69 8.50 0.50 -5.39
CA PHE A 69 8.39 1.32 -4.18
C PHE A 69 8.85 2.75 -4.39
N ASN A 70 9.85 2.99 -5.24
CA ASN A 70 10.29 4.33 -5.63
C ASN A 70 9.27 5.06 -6.52
N CYS A 71 8.31 4.37 -7.14
CA CYS A 71 7.21 5.03 -7.85
C CYS A 71 6.21 5.69 -6.89
N VAL A 72 6.22 5.34 -5.60
CA VAL A 72 5.37 5.96 -4.58
C VAL A 72 6.22 6.91 -3.75
N GLN A 73 6.02 8.20 -3.96
CA GLN A 73 6.68 9.26 -3.21
C GLN A 73 5.68 9.93 -2.28
N VAL A 74 6.15 10.25 -1.07
CA VAL A 74 5.33 10.97 -0.09
C VAL A 74 6.11 12.17 0.41
N GLU A 75 5.54 13.34 0.18
CA GLU A 75 6.19 14.61 0.47
C GLU A 75 5.28 15.46 1.35
N LYS A 76 5.86 16.25 2.25
CA LYS A 76 5.11 17.28 2.96
C LYS A 76 4.72 18.38 1.96
N LYS A 77 3.45 18.78 1.96
CA LYS A 77 2.98 19.91 1.14
C LYS A 77 3.64 21.23 1.53
N ASP A 78 3.92 21.41 2.82
CA ASP A 78 4.66 22.55 3.36
C ASP A 78 5.88 22.02 4.13
N ALA A 79 7.07 22.24 3.59
CA ALA A 79 8.31 21.76 4.19
C ALA A 79 8.62 22.41 5.56
N GLN A 80 8.15 23.65 5.77
CA GLN A 80 8.47 24.47 6.94
C GLN A 80 7.52 24.19 8.12
N LYS A 81 6.36 23.61 7.87
CA LYS A 81 5.39 23.25 8.91
C LYS A 81 5.58 21.83 9.43
N VAL A 82 5.25 21.65 10.71
CA VAL A 82 5.15 20.33 11.31
C VAL A 82 3.80 19.74 10.92
N ALA A 83 3.82 18.60 10.23
CA ALA A 83 2.61 17.90 9.85
C ALA A 83 1.86 17.39 11.09
N ARG A 84 0.54 17.56 11.09
CA ARG A 84 -0.38 17.14 12.16
C ARG A 84 -1.52 16.28 11.64
N ALA A 85 -1.77 16.28 10.34
CA ALA A 85 -2.79 15.46 9.69
C ALA A 85 -2.23 14.78 8.43
N PHE A 86 -2.97 13.81 7.88
CA PHE A 86 -2.55 13.14 6.66
C PHE A 86 -2.61 14.09 5.44
N GLU A 87 -3.54 15.05 5.48
CA GLU A 87 -3.76 16.06 4.45
C GLU A 87 -2.57 17.02 4.28
N ASP A 88 -1.65 17.07 5.25
CA ASP A 88 -0.39 17.82 5.14
C ASP A 88 0.61 17.15 4.19
N TYR A 89 0.33 15.93 3.74
CA TYR A 89 1.15 15.17 2.82
C TYR A 89 0.52 15.07 1.43
N ALA A 90 1.37 15.07 0.41
CA ALA A 90 1.04 14.69 -0.94
C ALA A 90 1.60 13.29 -1.21
N VAL A 91 0.73 12.36 -1.60
CA VAL A 91 1.14 11.05 -2.07
C VAL A 91 1.14 11.09 -3.59
N ILE A 92 2.31 10.95 -4.18
CA ILE A 92 2.52 11.00 -5.63
C ILE A 92 2.84 9.58 -6.08
N VAL A 93 2.05 9.06 -7.01
CA VAL A 93 2.29 7.78 -7.66
C VAL A 93 2.64 8.06 -9.10
N ASP A 94 3.88 7.79 -9.48
CA ASP A 94 4.33 7.91 -10.86
C ASP A 94 3.82 6.73 -11.68
N THR A 95 2.67 6.93 -12.34
CA THR A 95 2.06 5.96 -13.25
C THR A 95 2.64 6.02 -14.66
N ALA A 96 3.41 7.05 -15.01
CA ALA A 96 4.03 7.20 -16.32
C ALA A 96 5.28 6.32 -16.47
N ALA A 97 5.92 5.97 -15.36
CA ALA A 97 7.08 5.09 -15.31
C ALA A 97 6.74 3.60 -15.11
N TRP A 98 5.50 3.15 -15.37
CA TRP A 98 5.14 1.75 -15.12
C TRP A 98 5.94 0.80 -16.00
N PRO A 99 6.74 -0.10 -15.42
CA PRO A 99 7.46 -1.08 -16.20
C PRO A 99 6.48 -2.11 -16.77
N ALA A 100 6.76 -2.58 -17.98
CA ALA A 100 5.92 -3.59 -18.63
C ALA A 100 5.73 -4.85 -17.75
N GLY A 101 4.49 -5.34 -17.70
CA GLY A 101 4.12 -6.55 -16.95
C GLY A 101 3.95 -6.35 -15.44
N VAL A 102 3.68 -5.10 -15.01
CA VAL A 102 3.25 -4.79 -13.65
C VAL A 102 1.96 -3.96 -13.70
N HIS A 103 0.99 -4.38 -12.90
CA HIS A 103 -0.26 -3.66 -12.67
C HIS A 103 -0.26 -3.12 -11.24
N CYS A 104 -0.68 -1.88 -11.02
CA CYS A 104 -0.91 -1.41 -9.66
C CYS A 104 -2.33 -0.92 -9.42
N THR A 105 -2.82 -1.31 -8.26
CA THR A 105 -4.16 -1.03 -7.77
C THR A 105 -4.06 -0.33 -6.43
N GLU A 106 -4.78 0.77 -6.28
CA GLU A 106 -5.00 1.41 -4.99
C GLU A 106 -6.23 0.77 -4.33
N MET A 107 -6.08 0.25 -3.11
CA MET A 107 -7.14 -0.50 -2.43
C MET A 107 -7.93 0.32 -1.41
N VAL A 108 -7.41 1.49 -1.03
CA VAL A 108 -8.10 2.43 -0.13
C VAL A 108 -8.43 3.68 -0.94
N GLU A 109 -9.66 3.76 -1.44
CA GLU A 109 -10.15 4.97 -2.09
C GLU A 109 -10.52 5.99 -1.02
N GLN A 110 -10.00 7.22 -1.13
CA GLN A 110 -10.47 8.31 -0.30
C GLN A 110 -11.79 8.83 -0.87
N GLU A 111 -12.87 8.78 -0.08
CA GLU A 111 -14.02 9.62 -0.35
C GLU A 111 -13.55 11.08 -0.37
N LYS A 112 -13.67 11.73 -1.54
CA LYS A 112 -13.43 13.17 -1.66
C LYS A 112 -14.45 13.85 -0.75
N VAL A 113 -14.01 14.30 0.42
CA VAL A 113 -14.77 15.25 1.24
C VAL A 113 -14.97 16.48 0.37
N LYS A 114 -16.18 16.63 -0.17
CA LYS A 114 -16.60 17.85 -0.85
C LYS A 114 -16.56 18.97 0.20
N ALA A 115 -15.67 19.93 -0.01
CA ALA A 115 -15.69 21.20 0.70
C ALA A 115 -16.98 21.97 0.42
#